data_AF-A0A139N8X1-F1
#
_entry.id   AF-A0A139N8X1-F1
#
_cell.length_a   1.000
_cell.length_b   1.000
_cell.length_c   1.000
_cell.angle_alpha   90.00
_cell.angle_beta   90.00
_cell.angle_gamma   90.00
#
_symmetry.space_group_name_H-M   'P 1'
#
loop_
_entity.id
_entity.type
_entity.pdbx_description
1 polymer ?
#
loop_
_entity_poly.entity_id
_entity_poly.type
_entity_poly.pdbx_seq_one_letter_code
_entity_poly.pdbx_strand_id
1 'polypeptide(L)'
;MIQLFDYYNQETQDLHDSLLAAGYDCPTIVIEANGFLPDDMISPYTYFLGDEEGADHPLFFNQVPVPPFWEITGDHQSARVSDMGEERARIHYASQAKGRLVKQVDWLDKKGQLRLSERYNKQGRCFAKTAYKSAQEAFNTTYYSTDGQERIVENHATGDIILTLDQEPLRIFKSRVDFIRFFLERLDFDLDYILFNSLAFSFLVSHSLTGRAGKDILFWQEPLYDELPGNMQLILGK
;
A
#
# COMPACT_ATOMS: atom_id res chain seq x y z
N MET A 1 -8.56 -12.90 -16.30
CA MET A 1 -8.93 -13.04 -14.88
C MET A 1 -7.86 -12.34 -14.05
N ILE A 2 -8.23 -11.74 -12.91
CA ILE A 2 -7.30 -11.14 -11.95
C ILE A 2 -7.67 -11.47 -10.51
N GLN A 3 -6.69 -11.38 -9.61
CA GLN A 3 -6.89 -11.28 -8.17
C GLN A 3 -6.71 -9.82 -7.74
N LEU A 4 -7.65 -9.27 -6.97
CA LEU A 4 -7.64 -7.88 -6.51
C LEU A 4 -7.89 -7.83 -4.99
N PHE A 5 -6.83 -7.64 -4.22
CA PHE A 5 -6.86 -7.63 -2.76
C PHE A 5 -6.72 -6.22 -2.20
N ASP A 6 -7.46 -5.88 -1.14
CA ASP A 6 -7.36 -4.56 -0.52
C ASP A 6 -6.06 -4.38 0.27
N TYR A 7 -5.67 -5.41 1.02
CA TYR A 7 -4.50 -5.42 1.91
C TYR A 7 -3.66 -6.67 1.71
N TYR A 8 -2.38 -6.61 2.05
CA TYR A 8 -1.52 -7.78 2.06
C TYR A 8 -1.26 -8.26 3.50
N ASN A 9 -1.77 -9.45 3.81
CA ASN A 9 -1.63 -10.12 5.10
C ASN A 9 -1.58 -11.64 4.90
N GLN A 10 -1.43 -12.41 5.99
CA GLN A 10 -1.34 -13.87 5.91
C GLN A 10 -2.61 -14.50 5.31
N GLU A 11 -3.80 -14.01 5.64
CA GLU A 11 -5.06 -14.53 5.12
C GLU A 11 -5.16 -14.36 3.59
N THR A 12 -4.64 -13.23 3.07
CA THR A 12 -4.55 -12.95 1.63
C THR A 12 -3.53 -13.87 0.96
N GLN A 13 -2.37 -14.09 1.60
CA GLN A 13 -1.36 -15.02 1.11
C GLN A 13 -1.92 -16.45 1.02
N ASP A 14 -2.61 -16.92 2.05
CA ASP A 14 -3.18 -18.28 2.08
C ASP A 14 -4.21 -18.47 0.95
N LEU A 15 -5.01 -17.45 0.65
CA LEU A 15 -5.94 -17.45 -0.48
C LEU A 15 -5.21 -17.48 -1.82
N HIS A 16 -4.19 -16.63 -1.99
CA HIS A 16 -3.37 -16.60 -3.20
C HIS A 16 -2.72 -17.97 -3.47
N ASP A 17 -2.05 -18.55 -2.48
CA ASP A 17 -1.39 -19.85 -2.56
C ASP A 17 -2.38 -20.98 -2.89
N SER A 18 -3.59 -20.93 -2.30
CA SER A 18 -4.65 -21.90 -2.58
C SER A 18 -5.16 -21.82 -4.02
N LEU A 19 -5.34 -20.61 -4.55
CA LEU A 19 -5.76 -20.38 -5.93
C LEU A 19 -4.67 -20.82 -6.91
N LEU A 20 -3.41 -20.49 -6.63
CA LEU A 20 -2.26 -20.90 -7.43
C LEU A 20 -2.14 -22.42 -7.49
N ALA A 21 -2.27 -23.12 -6.36
CA ALA A 21 -2.27 -24.58 -6.28
C ALA A 21 -3.45 -25.23 -7.04
N ALA A 22 -4.58 -24.54 -7.14
CA ALA A 22 -5.74 -24.97 -7.93
C ALA A 22 -5.61 -24.68 -9.43
N GLY A 23 -4.51 -24.07 -9.88
CA GLY A 23 -4.22 -23.74 -11.28
C GLY A 23 -4.70 -22.37 -11.72
N TYR A 24 -5.06 -21.47 -10.79
CA TYR A 24 -5.39 -20.08 -11.09
C TYR A 24 -4.15 -19.18 -11.00
N ASP A 25 -3.27 -19.33 -11.98
CA ASP A 25 -2.12 -18.43 -12.17
C ASP A 25 -2.56 -17.21 -12.98
N CYS A 26 -3.05 -16.18 -12.28
CA CYS A 26 -3.53 -14.95 -12.86
C CYS A 26 -2.90 -13.72 -12.18
N PRO A 27 -2.82 -12.56 -12.87
CA PRO A 27 -2.21 -11.37 -12.29
C PRO A 27 -2.84 -10.99 -10.95
N THR A 28 -1.99 -10.75 -9.95
CA THR A 28 -2.41 -10.42 -8.59
C THR A 28 -2.08 -8.96 -8.26
N ILE A 29 -3.12 -8.20 -7.91
CA ILE A 29 -3.05 -6.78 -7.61
C ILE A 29 -3.41 -6.55 -6.15
N VAL A 30 -2.56 -5.85 -5.41
CA VAL A 30 -2.83 -5.39 -4.05
C VAL A 30 -3.00 -3.87 -4.04
N ILE A 31 -4.15 -3.40 -3.55
CA ILE A 31 -4.49 -1.97 -3.53
C ILE A 31 -3.64 -1.19 -2.52
N GLU A 32 -3.37 -1.79 -1.35
CA GLU A 32 -2.48 -1.20 -0.35
C GLU A 32 -1.10 -0.87 -0.94
N ALA A 33 -0.57 0.30 -0.59
CA ALA A 33 0.81 0.68 -0.91
C ALA A 33 1.81 -0.03 0.03
N ASN A 34 1.90 -1.36 -0.09
CA ASN A 34 2.82 -2.18 0.69
C ASN A 34 4.18 -2.30 -0.03
N GLY A 35 5.26 -1.90 0.64
CA GLY A 35 6.61 -1.96 0.08
C GLY A 35 7.29 -3.33 0.16
N PHE A 36 6.66 -4.31 0.81
CA PHE A 36 7.18 -5.67 1.03
C PHE A 36 6.33 -6.73 0.33
N LEU A 37 5.66 -6.37 -0.77
CA LEU A 37 4.92 -7.33 -1.57
C LEU A 37 5.87 -8.40 -2.14
N PRO A 38 5.44 -9.68 -2.17
CA PRO A 38 6.07 -10.71 -2.98
C PRO A 38 6.16 -10.29 -4.46
N ASP A 39 7.13 -10.84 -5.21
CA ASP A 39 7.38 -10.45 -6.61
C ASP A 39 6.27 -10.88 -7.59
N ASP A 40 5.40 -11.80 -7.19
CA ASP A 40 4.22 -12.24 -7.97
C ASP A 40 3.01 -11.29 -7.83
N MET A 41 3.09 -10.29 -6.94
CA MET A 41 2.03 -9.30 -6.71
C MET A 41 2.51 -7.89 -7.03
N ILE A 42 1.62 -7.08 -7.59
CA ILE A 42 1.88 -5.67 -7.90
C ILE A 42 0.87 -4.75 -7.22
N SER A 43 1.27 -3.50 -6.97
CA SER A 43 0.38 -2.47 -6.45
C SER A 43 0.37 -1.26 -7.38
N PRO A 44 -0.80 -0.61 -7.63
CA PRO A 44 -0.86 0.59 -8.45
C PRO A 44 0.01 1.74 -7.90
N TYR A 45 0.33 1.73 -6.60
CA TYR A 45 1.18 2.75 -5.98
C TYR A 45 2.68 2.51 -6.16
N THR A 46 3.12 1.26 -6.27
CA THR A 46 4.55 0.90 -6.38
C THR A 46 4.99 0.65 -7.82
N TYR A 47 4.08 0.23 -8.69
CA TYR A 47 4.38 -0.14 -10.08
C TYR A 47 5.06 0.97 -10.88
N PHE A 48 4.66 2.23 -10.68
CA PHE A 48 5.19 3.37 -11.44
C PHE A 48 6.47 4.00 -10.87
N LEU A 49 7.04 3.42 -9.82
CA LEU A 49 8.17 4.03 -9.09
C LEU A 49 9.54 3.65 -9.64
N GLY A 50 9.63 2.56 -10.42
CA GLY A 50 10.86 2.13 -11.09
C GLY A 50 11.85 1.39 -10.20
N ASP A 51 11.41 0.84 -9.07
CA ASP A 51 12.22 -0.07 -8.25
C ASP A 51 12.52 -1.39 -9.00
N GLU A 52 13.67 -1.99 -8.75
CA GLU A 52 14.06 -3.28 -9.34
C GLU A 52 13.27 -4.44 -8.71
N GLU A 53 12.68 -5.28 -9.56
CA GLU A 53 11.97 -6.51 -9.15
C GLU A 53 12.96 -7.58 -8.67
N GLY A 54 12.58 -8.36 -7.65
CA GLY A 54 13.44 -9.43 -7.11
C GLY A 54 14.60 -8.97 -6.21
N ALA A 55 14.82 -7.67 -6.03
CA ALA A 55 15.78 -7.14 -5.07
C ALA A 55 15.20 -7.15 -3.65
N ASP A 56 15.79 -7.93 -2.76
CA ASP A 56 15.44 -8.01 -1.33
C ASP A 56 16.65 -7.60 -0.47
N HIS A 57 16.80 -6.29 -0.30
CA HIS A 57 17.82 -5.69 0.57
C HIS A 57 17.22 -4.55 1.42
N PRO A 58 16.34 -4.85 2.39
CA PRO A 58 15.69 -3.82 3.19
C PRO A 58 16.70 -3.19 4.16
N LEU A 59 16.44 -1.94 4.57
CA LEU A 59 17.27 -1.31 5.60
C LEU A 59 17.13 -2.02 6.94
N PHE A 60 18.26 -2.27 7.59
CA PHE A 60 18.30 -2.56 9.01
C PHE A 60 18.08 -1.27 9.82
N PHE A 61 17.54 -1.40 11.04
CA PHE A 61 17.09 -0.24 11.82
C PHE A 61 18.13 0.87 12.02
N ASN A 62 19.41 0.53 12.10
CA ASN A 62 20.50 1.49 12.29
C ASN A 62 21.03 2.11 10.98
N GLN A 63 20.46 1.75 9.83
CA GLN A 63 20.82 2.28 8.52
C GLN A 63 19.85 3.36 8.03
N VAL A 64 18.81 3.68 8.81
CA VAL A 64 17.90 4.79 8.52
C VAL A 64 18.73 6.08 8.42
N PRO A 65 18.62 6.84 7.31
CA PRO A 65 19.31 8.11 7.18
C PRO A 65 18.85 9.10 8.26
N VAL A 66 19.79 9.58 9.07
CA VAL A 66 19.55 10.56 10.14
C VAL A 66 20.54 11.72 10.04
N PRO A 67 20.21 12.91 10.59
CA PRO A 67 21.16 14.01 10.69
C PRO A 67 22.47 13.61 11.39
N PRO A 68 23.59 14.30 11.11
CA PRO A 68 24.88 13.98 11.71
C PRO A 68 24.81 13.94 13.24
N PHE A 69 25.45 12.91 13.83
CA PHE A 69 25.57 12.68 15.27
C PHE A 69 24.27 12.31 16.01
N TRP A 70 23.14 12.16 15.32
CA TRP A 70 21.92 11.65 15.94
C TRP A 70 22.06 10.17 16.28
N GLU A 71 21.48 9.76 17.41
CA GLU A 71 21.59 8.40 17.93
C GLU A 71 20.40 7.56 17.45
N ILE A 72 20.69 6.34 16.96
CA ILE A 72 19.66 5.34 16.68
C ILE A 72 19.77 4.23 17.71
N THR A 73 18.68 3.98 18.43
CA THR A 73 18.59 2.90 19.43
C THR A 73 17.41 2.00 19.12
N GLY A 74 17.48 0.71 19.43
CA GLY A 74 16.38 -0.20 19.11
C GLY A 74 16.44 -1.53 19.84
N ASP A 75 15.25 -2.06 20.13
CA ASP A 75 15.05 -3.40 20.66
C ASP A 75 14.51 -4.33 19.56
N HIS A 76 13.88 -5.44 19.96
CA HIS A 76 13.33 -6.43 19.04
C HIS A 76 11.94 -6.06 18.49
N GLN A 77 11.25 -5.09 19.09
CA GLN A 77 9.89 -4.66 18.72
C GLN A 77 9.92 -3.37 17.90
N SER A 78 10.77 -2.42 18.27
CA SER A 78 10.89 -1.13 17.56
C SER A 78 12.26 -0.48 17.76
N ALA A 79 12.51 0.58 17.00
CA ALA A 79 13.66 1.46 17.18
C ALA A 79 13.23 2.92 17.25
N ARG A 80 14.15 3.79 17.69
CA ARG A 80 13.95 5.23 17.81
C ARG A 80 15.19 5.99 17.40
N VAL A 81 14.99 7.20 16.91
CA VAL A 81 16.04 8.17 16.63
C VAL A 81 15.96 9.29 17.65
N SER A 82 17.09 9.67 18.22
CA SER A 82 17.20 10.71 19.24
C SER A 82 18.26 11.75 18.91
N ASP A 83 18.00 12.99 19.31
CA ASP A 83 18.93 14.12 19.24
C ASP A 83 19.22 14.60 20.66
N MET A 84 20.46 14.43 21.13
CA MET A 84 20.86 14.73 22.51
C MET A 84 19.95 14.08 23.57
N GLY A 85 19.44 12.87 23.28
CA GLY A 85 18.54 12.11 24.14
C GLY A 85 17.05 12.44 23.99
N GLU A 86 16.68 13.46 23.22
CA GLU A 86 15.28 13.76 22.91
C GLU A 86 14.80 12.94 21.71
N GLU A 87 13.63 12.30 21.83
CA GLU A 87 13.03 11.51 20.75
C GLU A 87 12.68 12.40 19.54
N ARG A 88 13.07 11.93 18.34
CA ARG A 88 12.83 12.61 17.07
C ARG A 88 12.14 11.73 16.02
N ALA A 89 12.34 10.42 16.08
CA ALA A 89 11.60 9.50 15.23
C ALA A 89 11.38 8.14 15.86
N ARG A 90 10.34 7.44 15.41
CA ARG A 90 10.05 6.04 15.72
C ARG A 90 10.20 5.20 14.47
N ILE A 91 10.94 4.10 14.57
CA ILE A 91 11.19 3.16 13.49
C ILE A 91 10.37 1.91 13.76
N HIS A 92 9.46 1.60 12.84
CA HIS A 92 8.60 0.43 12.88
C HIS A 92 9.16 -0.67 11.99
N TYR A 93 9.23 -1.88 12.54
CA TYR A 93 9.74 -3.02 11.81
C TYR A 93 8.70 -3.65 10.88
N ALA A 94 9.18 -4.24 9.78
CA ALA A 94 8.34 -5.01 8.87
C ALA A 94 7.90 -6.32 9.54
N SER A 95 6.60 -6.53 9.70
CA SER A 95 6.03 -7.70 10.39
C SER A 95 6.32 -9.03 9.69
N GLN A 96 6.46 -9.01 8.37
CA GLN A 96 6.67 -10.19 7.54
C GLN A 96 8.16 -10.53 7.35
N ALA A 97 9.06 -9.60 7.68
CA ALA A 97 10.49 -9.78 7.47
C ALA A 97 11.15 -10.19 8.79
N LYS A 98 11.91 -11.29 8.81
CA LYS A 98 12.65 -11.70 10.01
C LYS A 98 13.70 -10.65 10.33
N GLY A 99 13.56 -9.97 11.46
CA GLY A 99 14.57 -9.08 12.00
C GLY A 99 14.15 -7.62 12.02
N ARG A 100 15.05 -6.77 12.53
CA ARG A 100 14.84 -5.33 12.75
C ARG A 100 14.89 -4.54 11.43
N LEU A 101 14.11 -4.98 10.45
CA LEU A 101 14.04 -4.45 9.10
C LEU A 101 13.02 -3.33 9.04
N VAL A 102 13.37 -2.20 8.43
CA VAL A 102 12.60 -0.96 8.49
C VAL A 102 11.43 -1.03 7.52
N LYS A 103 10.20 -0.86 8.04
CA LYS A 103 8.99 -0.66 7.24
C LYS A 103 8.62 0.82 7.13
N GLN A 104 8.68 1.52 8.25
CA GLN A 104 8.19 2.89 8.35
C GLN A 104 8.98 3.65 9.41
N VAL A 105 9.25 4.93 9.16
CA VAL A 105 9.90 5.85 10.09
C VAL A 105 8.99 7.05 10.31
N ASP A 106 8.52 7.21 11.53
CA ASP A 106 7.64 8.29 11.98
C ASP A 106 8.43 9.40 12.65
N TRP A 107 8.55 10.54 11.99
CA TRP A 107 9.23 11.72 12.50
C TRP A 107 8.28 12.59 13.34
N LEU A 108 8.79 13.02 14.49
CA LEU A 108 8.08 13.76 15.52
C LEU A 108 8.56 15.21 15.59
N ASP A 109 7.67 16.11 15.97
CA ASP A 109 8.06 17.45 16.39
C ASP A 109 8.63 17.47 17.83
N LYS A 110 9.10 18.63 18.28
CA LYS A 110 9.66 18.81 19.64
C LYS A 110 8.66 18.55 20.77
N LYS A 111 7.35 18.46 20.48
CA LYS A 111 6.30 18.10 21.43
C LYS A 111 5.93 16.62 21.36
N GLY A 112 6.64 15.82 20.56
CA GLY A 112 6.38 14.40 20.36
C GLY A 112 5.19 14.11 19.44
N GLN A 113 4.70 15.08 18.68
CA GLN A 113 3.58 14.87 17.76
C GLN A 113 4.07 14.41 16.39
N LEU A 114 3.37 13.45 15.80
CA LEU A 114 3.66 12.94 14.45
C LEU A 114 3.52 14.04 13.39
N ARG A 115 4.53 14.17 12.53
CA ARG A 115 4.54 15.14 11.42
C ARG A 115 4.73 14.50 10.05
N LEU A 116 5.56 13.47 9.98
CA LEU A 116 5.93 12.82 8.73
C LEU A 116 6.11 11.33 8.97
N SER A 117 5.52 10.50 8.12
CA SER A 117 5.82 9.07 8.05
C SER A 117 6.49 8.75 6.74
N GLU A 118 7.72 8.30 6.79
CA GLU A 118 8.48 7.83 5.63
C GLU A 118 8.34 6.30 5.54
N ARG A 119 7.91 5.80 4.39
CA ARG A 119 7.68 4.37 4.16
C ARG A 119 8.81 3.79 3.31
N TYR A 120 9.28 2.61 3.72
CA TYR A 120 10.39 1.90 3.10
C TYR A 120 9.90 0.61 2.44
N ASN A 121 10.57 0.23 1.34
CA ASN A 121 10.30 -1.00 0.60
C ASN A 121 11.37 -2.08 0.87
N LYS A 122 11.17 -3.27 0.33
CA LYS A 122 12.09 -4.40 0.43
C LYS A 122 13.45 -4.15 -0.25
N GLN A 123 13.55 -3.13 -1.10
CA GLN A 123 14.80 -2.66 -1.70
C GLN A 123 15.57 -1.67 -0.79
N GLY A 124 15.03 -1.33 0.39
CA GLY A 124 15.66 -0.41 1.34
C GLY A 124 15.52 1.07 0.98
N ARG A 125 14.64 1.42 0.04
CA ARG A 125 14.38 2.80 -0.39
C ARG A 125 13.17 3.38 0.31
N CYS A 126 13.27 4.65 0.71
CA CYS A 126 12.10 5.44 1.11
C CYS A 126 11.28 5.80 -0.14
N PHE A 127 10.20 5.07 -0.39
CA PHE A 127 9.39 5.23 -1.61
C PHE A 127 8.19 6.15 -1.43
N ALA A 128 7.73 6.38 -0.19
CA ALA A 128 6.57 7.23 0.08
C ALA A 128 6.73 8.05 1.35
N LYS A 129 6.10 9.23 1.37
CA LYS A 129 6.06 10.15 2.52
C LYS A 129 4.64 10.60 2.79
N THR A 130 4.15 10.37 4.00
CA THR A 130 2.84 10.83 4.47
C THR A 130 3.03 12.02 5.39
N ALA A 131 2.48 13.18 5.04
CA ALA A 131 2.50 14.36 5.90
C ALA A 131 1.26 14.41 6.80
N TYR A 132 1.41 14.92 8.02
CA TYR A 132 0.33 15.03 9.01
C TYR A 132 0.06 16.48 9.39
N LYS A 133 -1.23 16.83 9.55
CA LYS A 133 -1.65 18.12 10.09
C LYS A 133 -1.48 18.17 11.61
N SER A 134 -1.71 19.34 12.20
CA SER A 134 -1.59 19.59 13.65
C SER A 134 -2.44 18.68 14.55
N ALA A 135 -3.46 18.00 14.02
CA ALA A 135 -4.31 17.05 14.73
C ALA A 135 -3.89 15.57 14.58
N GLN A 136 -2.70 15.29 14.03
CA GLN A 136 -2.27 13.94 13.61
C GLN A 136 -3.18 13.30 12.54
N GLU A 137 -3.93 14.13 11.83
CA GLU A 137 -4.69 13.71 10.65
C GLU A 137 -3.76 13.66 9.45
N ALA A 138 -3.78 12.54 8.72
CA ALA A 138 -3.03 12.39 7.47
C ALA A 138 -3.51 13.43 6.45
N PHE A 139 -2.58 14.23 5.91
CA PHE A 139 -2.88 15.27 4.93
C PHE A 139 -2.83 14.70 3.52
N ASN A 140 -1.68 14.17 3.14
CA ASN A 140 -1.43 13.59 1.84
C ASN A 140 -0.37 12.50 1.94
N THR A 141 -0.22 11.71 0.89
CA THR A 141 0.93 10.81 0.71
C THR A 141 1.49 11.01 -0.68
N THR A 142 2.79 11.27 -0.73
CA THR A 142 3.55 11.41 -1.97
C THR A 142 4.40 10.17 -2.18
N TYR A 143 4.36 9.63 -3.38
CA TYR A 143 5.15 8.47 -3.82
C TYR A 143 6.18 8.93 -4.85
N TYR A 144 7.42 8.49 -4.67
CA TYR A 144 8.57 9.00 -5.41
C TYR A 144 9.19 7.93 -6.31
N SER A 145 9.57 8.32 -7.52
CA SER A 145 10.43 7.48 -8.37
C SER A 145 11.81 7.28 -7.75
N THR A 146 12.58 6.34 -8.28
CA THR A 146 14.00 6.11 -7.88
C THR A 146 14.86 7.38 -7.95
N ASP A 147 14.57 8.28 -8.90
CA ASP A 147 15.25 9.58 -9.05
C ASP A 147 14.72 10.69 -8.11
N GLY A 148 13.75 10.38 -7.24
CA GLY A 148 13.16 11.33 -6.30
C GLY A 148 12.09 12.25 -6.89
N GLN A 149 11.59 11.97 -8.10
CA GLN A 149 10.49 12.73 -8.71
C GLN A 149 9.14 12.26 -8.15
N GLU A 150 8.21 13.18 -7.91
CA GLU A 150 6.86 12.84 -7.48
C GLU A 150 6.09 12.14 -8.60
N ARG A 151 5.64 10.91 -8.36
CA ARG A 151 4.85 10.12 -9.31
C ARG A 151 3.39 10.08 -8.96
N ILE A 152 3.07 9.92 -7.69
CA ILE A 152 1.69 9.87 -7.20
C ILE A 152 1.59 10.78 -5.99
N VAL A 153 0.56 11.62 -5.96
CA VAL A 153 0.19 12.43 -4.80
C VAL A 153 -1.27 12.17 -4.48
N GLU A 154 -1.55 11.50 -3.37
CA GLU A 154 -2.90 11.25 -2.87
C GLU A 154 -3.23 12.23 -1.76
N ASN A 155 -4.30 13.00 -1.93
CA ASN A 155 -4.82 13.89 -0.89
C ASN A 155 -5.85 13.15 -0.04
N HIS A 156 -5.53 12.90 1.23
CA HIS A 156 -6.39 12.12 2.14
C HIS A 156 -7.63 12.89 2.60
N ALA A 157 -7.68 14.21 2.43
CA ALA A 157 -8.84 15.02 2.78
C ALA A 157 -9.88 15.09 1.64
N THR A 158 -9.45 15.13 0.38
CA THR A 158 -10.36 15.20 -0.78
C THR A 158 -10.55 13.87 -1.48
N GLY A 159 -9.63 12.92 -1.32
CA GLY A 159 -9.59 11.67 -2.08
C GLY A 159 -9.04 11.83 -3.51
N ASP A 160 -8.66 13.04 -3.93
CA ASP A 160 -8.05 13.26 -5.24
C ASP A 160 -6.66 12.62 -5.30
N ILE A 161 -6.37 11.96 -6.42
CA ILE A 161 -5.05 11.38 -6.72
C ILE A 161 -4.49 12.05 -7.97
N ILE A 162 -3.31 12.65 -7.84
CA ILE A 162 -2.55 13.22 -8.95
C ILE A 162 -1.52 12.20 -9.38
N LEU A 163 -1.55 11.84 -10.66
CA LEU A 163 -0.58 10.93 -11.29
C LEU A 163 0.26 11.72 -12.30
N THR A 164 1.57 11.70 -12.09
CA THR A 164 2.56 12.30 -12.99
C THR A 164 3.52 11.19 -13.41
N LEU A 165 3.41 10.73 -14.66
CA LEU A 165 4.33 9.74 -15.23
C LEU A 165 5.35 10.44 -16.13
N ASP A 166 6.50 9.79 -16.33
CA ASP A 166 7.52 10.33 -17.23
C ASP A 166 6.97 10.45 -18.65
N GLN A 167 7.13 11.63 -19.25
CA GLN A 167 6.70 11.94 -20.62
C GLN A 167 5.18 11.78 -20.89
N GLU A 168 4.34 11.68 -19.85
CA GLU A 168 2.87 11.67 -19.99
C GLU A 168 2.25 12.96 -19.40
N PRO A 169 1.08 13.40 -19.91
CA PRO A 169 0.34 14.49 -19.28
C PRO A 169 -0.11 14.11 -17.87
N LEU A 170 -0.10 15.10 -16.97
CA LEU A 170 -0.62 14.96 -15.62
C LEU A 170 -2.10 14.53 -15.65
N ARG A 171 -2.43 13.52 -14.85
CA ARG A 171 -3.81 13.02 -14.69
C ARG A 171 -4.28 13.24 -13.26
N ILE A 172 -5.56 13.58 -13.11
CA ILE A 172 -6.20 13.75 -11.80
C ILE A 172 -7.37 12.78 -11.72
N PHE A 173 -7.34 11.90 -10.73
CA PHE A 173 -8.42 10.98 -10.40
C PHE A 173 -9.20 11.52 -9.20
N LYS A 174 -10.53 11.39 -9.24
CA LYS A 174 -11.43 11.89 -8.18
C LYS A 174 -11.64 10.91 -7.04
N SER A 175 -11.25 9.66 -7.25
CA SER A 175 -11.33 8.63 -6.25
C SER A 175 -10.24 7.58 -6.45
N ARG A 176 -9.96 6.83 -5.39
CA ARG A 176 -9.09 5.65 -5.45
C ARG A 176 -9.62 4.59 -6.41
N VAL A 177 -10.94 4.45 -6.54
CA VAL A 177 -11.58 3.52 -7.49
C VAL A 177 -11.24 3.90 -8.93
N ASP A 178 -11.33 5.18 -9.30
CA ASP A 178 -10.97 5.64 -10.65
C ASP A 178 -9.49 5.40 -10.97
N PHE A 179 -8.61 5.60 -9.99
CA PHE A 179 -7.19 5.32 -10.14
C PHE A 179 -6.89 3.82 -10.34
N ILE A 180 -7.53 2.94 -9.55
CA ILE A 180 -7.39 1.49 -9.72
C ILE A 180 -7.92 1.06 -11.10
N ARG A 181 -9.08 1.57 -11.53
CA ARG A 181 -9.61 1.27 -12.87
C ARG A 181 -8.64 1.68 -13.97
N PHE A 182 -8.08 2.88 -13.88
CA PHE A 182 -7.06 3.34 -14.82
C PHE A 182 -5.85 2.39 -14.83
N PHE A 183 -5.40 1.92 -13.67
CA PHE A 183 -4.30 0.96 -13.58
C PHE A 183 -4.62 -0.36 -14.28
N LEU A 184 -5.81 -0.92 -14.05
CA LEU A 184 -6.26 -2.15 -14.69
C LEU A 184 -6.39 -2.00 -16.22
N GLU A 185 -6.92 -0.87 -16.69
CA GLU A 185 -7.03 -0.55 -18.12
C GLU A 185 -5.65 -0.31 -18.76
N ARG A 186 -4.72 0.34 -18.04
CA ARG A 186 -3.38 0.66 -18.54
C ARG A 186 -2.54 -0.59 -18.81
N LEU A 187 -2.71 -1.62 -18.00
CA LEU A 187 -2.01 -2.90 -18.12
C LEU A 187 -2.75 -3.93 -18.99
N ASP A 188 -3.89 -3.55 -19.56
CA ASP A 188 -4.72 -4.39 -20.43
C ASP A 188 -5.05 -5.75 -19.80
N PHE A 189 -5.36 -5.75 -18.50
CA PHE A 189 -5.69 -6.97 -17.81
C PHE A 189 -7.02 -7.55 -18.28
N ASP A 190 -7.08 -8.87 -18.38
CA ASP A 190 -8.32 -9.58 -18.62
C ASP A 190 -9.21 -9.53 -17.36
N LEU A 191 -10.31 -8.79 -17.46
CA LEU A 191 -11.31 -8.58 -16.40
C LEU A 191 -12.54 -9.48 -16.54
N ASP A 192 -12.45 -10.63 -17.22
CA ASP A 192 -13.55 -11.60 -17.31
C ASP A 192 -14.02 -12.09 -15.93
N TYR A 193 -13.07 -12.22 -14.99
CA TYR A 193 -13.32 -12.59 -13.59
C TYR A 193 -12.39 -11.81 -12.67
N ILE A 194 -12.94 -11.16 -11.65
CA ILE A 194 -12.20 -10.52 -10.55
C ILE A 194 -12.42 -11.31 -9.27
N LEU A 195 -11.34 -11.82 -8.68
CA LEU A 195 -11.35 -12.48 -7.37
C LEU A 195 -10.90 -11.47 -6.32
N PHE A 196 -11.72 -11.19 -5.31
CA PHE A 196 -11.39 -10.21 -4.26
C PHE A 196 -11.79 -10.70 -2.87
N ASN A 197 -11.20 -10.14 -1.81
CA ASN A 197 -11.35 -10.70 -0.45
C ASN A 197 -11.95 -9.76 0.61
N SER A 198 -12.33 -8.53 0.24
CA SER A 198 -12.96 -7.57 1.16
C SER A 198 -14.06 -6.76 0.49
N LEU A 199 -14.87 -6.07 1.29
CA LEU A 199 -15.95 -5.19 0.85
C LEU A 199 -15.53 -3.72 0.74
N ALA A 200 -14.22 -3.46 0.73
CA ALA A 200 -13.63 -2.13 0.61
C ALA A 200 -13.44 -1.73 -0.87
N PHE A 201 -12.25 -1.23 -1.26
CA PHE A 201 -12.04 -0.69 -2.60
C PHE A 201 -12.05 -1.78 -3.67
N SER A 202 -11.60 -3.00 -3.37
CA SER A 202 -11.65 -4.12 -4.31
C SER A 202 -13.09 -4.42 -4.76
N PHE A 203 -14.03 -4.48 -3.81
CA PHE A 203 -15.46 -4.61 -4.09
C PHE A 203 -16.01 -3.41 -4.88
N LEU A 204 -15.67 -2.18 -4.48
CA LEU A 204 -16.16 -0.98 -5.17
C LEU A 204 -15.69 -0.92 -6.64
N VAL A 205 -14.49 -1.43 -6.93
CA VAL A 205 -13.99 -1.57 -8.31
C VAL A 205 -14.88 -2.54 -9.09
N SER A 206 -15.14 -3.74 -8.57
CA SER A 206 -16.08 -4.71 -9.16
C SER A 206 -17.46 -4.09 -9.38
N HIS A 207 -18.02 -3.43 -8.37
CA HIS A 207 -19.32 -2.77 -8.48
C HIS A 207 -19.34 -1.68 -9.57
N SER A 208 -18.28 -0.89 -9.69
CA SER A 208 -18.15 0.14 -10.72
C SER A 208 -18.05 -0.43 -12.15
N LEU A 209 -17.70 -1.72 -12.29
CA LEU A 209 -17.56 -2.45 -13.54
C LEU A 209 -18.83 -3.21 -13.96
N THR A 210 -19.97 -3.03 -13.27
CA THR A 210 -21.24 -3.74 -13.54
C THR A 210 -21.73 -3.64 -15.01
N GLY A 211 -21.28 -2.65 -15.79
CA GLY A 211 -21.58 -2.52 -17.22
C GLY A 211 -20.70 -3.35 -18.17
N ARG A 212 -19.63 -3.99 -17.66
CA ARG A 212 -18.73 -4.86 -18.41
C ARG A 212 -19.20 -6.31 -18.31
N ALA A 213 -19.01 -7.09 -19.38
CA ALA A 213 -19.21 -8.53 -19.31
C ALA A 213 -18.15 -9.16 -18.40
N GLY A 214 -18.58 -9.97 -17.42
CA GLY A 214 -17.70 -10.66 -16.49
C GLY A 214 -18.49 -11.22 -15.30
N LYS A 215 -17.81 -12.01 -14.46
CA LYS A 215 -18.35 -12.50 -13.18
C LYS A 215 -17.28 -12.42 -12.12
N ASP A 216 -17.57 -11.74 -11.02
CA ASP A 216 -16.61 -11.54 -9.94
C ASP A 216 -16.98 -12.39 -8.72
N ILE A 217 -15.96 -12.79 -7.95
CA ILE A 217 -16.10 -13.68 -6.79
C ILE A 217 -15.49 -13.00 -5.57
N LEU A 218 -16.31 -12.83 -4.53
CA LEU A 218 -15.87 -12.40 -3.20
C LEU A 218 -15.51 -13.61 -2.34
N PHE A 219 -14.28 -13.65 -1.84
CA PHE A 219 -13.82 -14.54 -0.78
C PHE A 219 -13.82 -13.79 0.54
N TRP A 220 -14.96 -13.78 1.24
CA TRP A 220 -15.07 -13.05 2.52
C TRP A 220 -14.30 -13.76 3.63
N GLN A 221 -13.30 -13.09 4.22
CA GLN A 221 -12.41 -13.66 5.25
C GLN A 221 -12.61 -13.06 6.65
N GLU A 222 -13.21 -11.87 6.75
CA GLU A 222 -13.42 -11.18 8.02
C GLU A 222 -14.55 -11.84 8.85
N PRO A 223 -14.50 -11.76 10.19
CA PRO A 223 -15.55 -12.34 11.03
C PRO A 223 -16.91 -11.67 10.78
N LEU A 224 -17.96 -12.49 10.79
CA LEU A 224 -19.34 -12.00 10.83
C LEU A 224 -19.84 -11.99 12.28
N TYR A 225 -20.69 -11.02 12.59
CA TYR A 225 -21.36 -10.90 13.88
C TYR A 225 -22.87 -11.04 13.68
N ASP A 226 -23.66 -10.31 14.46
CA ASP A 226 -25.12 -10.43 14.46
C ASP A 226 -25.78 -9.95 13.15
N GLU A 227 -25.14 -9.04 12.42
CA GLU A 227 -25.65 -8.48 11.17
C GLU A 227 -24.65 -8.62 10.01
N LEU A 228 -25.18 -8.87 8.82
CA LEU A 228 -24.38 -8.86 7.59
C LEU A 228 -24.01 -7.41 7.22
N PRO A 229 -22.75 -7.15 6.82
CA PRO A 229 -22.35 -5.84 6.32
C PRO A 229 -23.26 -5.35 5.19
N GLY A 230 -23.62 -4.06 5.19
CA GLY A 230 -24.55 -3.50 4.19
C GLY A 230 -24.11 -3.74 2.75
N ASN A 231 -22.80 -3.63 2.46
CA ASN A 231 -22.24 -3.92 1.14
C ASN A 231 -22.41 -5.41 0.74
N MET A 232 -22.39 -6.32 1.71
CA MET A 232 -22.63 -7.75 1.45
C MET A 232 -24.09 -8.00 1.08
N GLN A 233 -25.02 -7.32 1.76
CA GLN A 233 -26.45 -7.42 1.45
C GLN A 233 -26.75 -6.95 0.02
N LEU A 234 -26.05 -5.94 -0.49
CA LEU A 234 -26.16 -5.50 -1.89
C LEU A 234 -25.80 -6.59 -2.90
N ILE A 235 -24.81 -7.43 -2.58
CA ILE A 235 -24.37 -8.54 -3.44
C ILE A 235 -25.42 -9.67 -3.41
N LEU A 236 -25.94 -9.99 -2.23
CA LEU A 236 -26.86 -11.11 -2.00
C LEU A 236 -28.32 -10.79 -2.36
N GLY A 237 -28.73 -9.52 -2.28
CA GLY A 237 -30.09 -9.05 -2.49
C GLY A 237 -30.50 -8.86 -3.96
N LYS A 238 -29.82 -9.54 -4.89
CA LYS A 238 -30.22 -9.60 -6.30
C LYS A 238 -31.37 -10.58 -6.53
#